data_AF-A0A2S1KLK5-F1
#
_entry.id   AF-A0A2S1KLK5-F1
#
_cell.length_a   1.000
_cell.length_b   1.000
_cell.length_c   1.000
_cell.angle_alpha   90.00
_cell.angle_beta   90.00
_cell.angle_gamma   90.00
#
_symmetry.space_group_name_H-M   'P 1'
#
loop_
_entity.id
_entity.type
_entity.pdbx_description
1 polymer ?
#
loop_
_entity_poly.entity_id
_entity_poly.type
_entity_poly.pdbx_seq_one_letter_code
_entity_poly.pdbx_strand_id
1 'polypeptide(L)' 'NEKGVEMAEKYKYAFFMESTSIEYTTQRHCNLTRVGDQLDEKDYGIALKKDSQYRKPLSTAILKLQSSGVIEKIRKK' A
#
# COMPACT_ATOMS: atom_id res chain seq x y z
N ASN A 1 -5.49 5.35 9.99
CA ASN A 1 -5.11 6.45 9.07
C ASN A 1 -6.21 7.51 8.92
N GLU A 2 -7.49 7.17 9.05
CA GLU A 2 -8.62 8.10 8.85
C GLU A 2 -8.51 9.42 9.62
N LYS A 3 -8.20 9.40 10.92
CA LYS A 3 -8.03 10.63 11.72
C LYS A 3 -6.92 11.53 11.19
N GLY A 4 -5.83 10.96 10.68
CA GLY A 4 -4.71 11.72 10.12
C GLY A 4 -5.08 12.39 8.80
N VAL A 5 -5.85 11.68 7.97
CA VAL A 5 -6.43 12.20 6.72
C VAL A 5 -7.42 13.33 7.02
N GLU A 6 -8.33 13.14 7.97
CA GLU A 6 -9.31 14.15 8.39
C GLU A 6 -8.64 15.43 8.91
N MET A 7 -7.57 15.31 9.70
CA MET A 7 -6.80 16.47 10.17
C MET A 7 -6.12 17.22 9.02
N ALA A 8 -5.58 16.50 8.03
CA ALA A 8 -4.95 17.10 6.85
C ALA A 8 -5.97 17.79 5.93
N GLU A 9 -7.23 17.33 5.89
CA GLU A 9 -8.30 17.99 5.12
C GLU A 9 -8.84 19.24 5.82
N LYS A 10 -8.99 19.22 7.14
CA LYS A 10 -9.62 20.30 7.91
C LYS A 10 -8.67 21.42 8.30
N TYR A 11 -7.39 21.11 8.49
CA TYR A 11 -6.40 22.05 9.01
C TYR A 11 -5.16 22.08 8.13
N LYS A 12 -4.30 23.09 8.31
CA LYS A 12 -2.98 23.14 7.68
C LYS A 12 -2.05 22.13 8.37
N TYR A 13 -2.21 20.86 8.02
CA TYR A 13 -1.49 19.75 8.63
C TYR A 13 -0.94 18.80 7.55
N ALA A 14 0.29 18.33 7.76
CA ALA A 14 0.92 17.30 6.93
C ALA A 14 1.03 16.01 7.75
N PHE A 15 0.58 14.90 7.17
CA PHE A 15 0.58 13.59 7.81
C PHE A 15 1.49 12.63 7.04
N PHE A 16 2.40 11.96 7.74
CA PHE A 16 3.19 10.88 7.15
C PHE A 16 2.35 9.61 7.03
N MET A 17 2.24 9.12 5.80
CA MET A 17 1.52 7.89 5.48
C MET A 17 2.30 7.12 4.42
N GLU A 18 2.04 5.82 4.32
CA GLU A 18 2.63 4.96 3.29
C GLU A 18 2.22 5.42 1.88
N SER A 19 3.14 5.32 0.93
CA SER A 19 2.98 5.81 -0.44
C SER A 19 1.74 5.24 -1.14
N THR A 20 1.50 3.93 -1.02
CA THR A 20 0.34 3.23 -1.59
C THR A 20 -0.98 3.74 -1.01
N SER A 21 -1.00 3.96 0.31
CA SER A 21 -2.16 4.52 1.00
C SER A 21 -2.40 5.97 0.57
N ILE A 22 -1.34 6.78 0.39
CA ILE A 22 -1.45 8.17 -0.09
C ILE A 22 -2.04 8.19 -1.50
N GLU A 23 -1.53 7.35 -2.41
CA GLU A 23 -2.05 7.24 -3.77
C GLU A 23 -3.54 6.88 -3.76
N TYR A 24 -3.94 5.90 -2.95
CA TYR A 24 -5.34 5.50 -2.82
C TYR A 24 -6.25 6.60 -2.26
N THR A 25 -5.79 7.35 -1.25
CA THR A 25 -6.55 8.44 -0.62
C THR A 25 -6.63 9.66 -1.53
N THR A 26 -5.52 10.07 -2.15
CA THR A 26 -5.48 11.24 -3.05
C THR A 26 -6.32 11.04 -4.32
N GLN A 27 -6.43 9.80 -4.82
CA GLN A 27 -7.36 9.46 -5.92
C GLN A 27 -8.83 9.65 -5.55
N ARG A 28 -9.20 9.57 -4.26
CA ARG A 28 -10.60 9.72 -3.79
C ARG A 28 -10.89 11.11 -3.22
N HIS A 29 -9.88 11.75 -2.65
CA HIS A 29 -9.97 13.03 -1.96
C HIS A 29 -9.14 14.07 -2.72
N CYS A 30 -9.77 14.76 -3.67
CA CYS A 30 -9.11 15.74 -4.53
C CYS A 30 -8.51 16.96 -3.78
N ASN A 31 -8.89 17.16 -2.51
CA ASN A 31 -8.39 18.25 -1.68
C ASN A 31 -7.01 17.94 -1.06
N LEU A 32 -6.56 16.69 -1.13
CA LEU A 32 -5.30 16.24 -0.58
C LEU A 32 -4.26 16.09 -1.67
N THR A 33 -3.02 16.42 -1.36
CA THR A 33 -1.89 16.25 -2.27
C THR A 33 -0.73 15.55 -1.57
N ARG A 34 0.01 14.75 -2.34
CA ARG A 34 1.28 14.21 -1.89
C ARG A 34 2.34 15.32 -1.95
N VAL A 35 3.09 15.47 -0.87
CA VAL A 35 4.22 16.41 -0.81
C VAL A 35 5.51 15.62 -0.70
N GLY A 36 6.42 15.85 -1.65
CA GLY A 36 7.76 15.27 -1.66
C GLY A 36 7.87 13.82 -2.13
N ASP A 37 9.10 13.31 -1.99
CA ASP A 37 9.49 11.98 -2.42
C ASP A 37 9.26 10.91 -1.35
N GLN A 38 9.47 9.66 -1.73
CA GLN A 38 9.28 8.53 -0.85
C GLN A 38 10.45 8.46 0.13
N LEU A 39 10.14 8.43 1.43
CA LEU A 39 11.16 8.39 2.49
C LEU A 39 11.84 7.02 2.57
N ASP A 40 11.08 5.95 2.33
CA ASP A 40 11.53 4.57 2.43
C ASP A 40 10.77 3.66 1.46
N GLU A 41 11.42 2.59 1.00
CA GLU A 41 10.77 1.54 0.22
C GLU A 41 10.34 0.42 1.15
N LYS A 42 9.02 0.24 1.28
CA LYS A 42 8.38 -0.76 2.13
C LYS A 42 7.39 -1.55 1.32
N ASP A 43 7.51 -2.88 1.43
CA ASP A 43 6.62 -3.83 0.78
C ASP A 43 5.75 -4.55 1.80
N TYR A 44 4.56 -4.96 1.35
CA TYR A 44 3.68 -5.83 2.12
C TYR A 44 4.08 -7.30 1.97
N GLY A 45 4.15 -8.00 3.10
CA GLY A 45 4.41 -9.44 3.17
C GLY A 45 3.32 -10.19 3.92
N ILE A 46 3.08 -11.44 3.52
CA ILE A 46 2.20 -12.35 4.27
C ILE A 46 3.04 -13.14 5.26
N ALA A 47 2.89 -12.83 6.55
CA ALA A 47 3.59 -13.52 7.61
C ALA A 47 2.99 -14.92 7.86
N LEU A 48 3.87 -15.92 8.00
CA LEU A 48 3.51 -17.30 8.31
C LEU A 48 4.28 -17.78 9.54
N LYS A 49 3.74 -18.78 10.26
CA LYS A 49 4.45 -19.43 11.36
C LYS A 49 5.82 -19.94 10.89
N LYS A 50 6.83 -19.85 11.77
CA LYS A 50 8.16 -20.42 11.53
C LYS A 50 8.00 -21.91 11.16
N ASP A 51 8.74 -22.32 10.13
CA ASP A 51 8.73 -23.68 9.57
C ASP A 51 7.37 -24.15 8.99
N SER A 52 6.48 -23.21 8.67
CA SER A 52 5.25 -23.52 7.93
C SER A 52 5.56 -24.10 6.55
N GLN A 53 4.97 -25.25 6.26
CA GLN A 53 5.07 -25.92 4.96
C GLN A 53 4.50 -25.06 3.82
N TYR A 54 3.59 -24.12 4.14
CA TYR A 54 2.94 -23.24 3.17
C TYR A 54 3.81 -22.08 2.71
N ARG A 55 4.95 -21.81 3.36
CA ARG A 55 5.80 -20.67 3.01
C ARG A 55 6.28 -20.73 1.56
N LYS A 56 6.85 -21.88 1.14
CA LYS A 56 7.36 -22.03 -0.23
C LYS A 56 6.23 -22.02 -1.27
N PRO A 57 5.15 -22.83 -1.13
CA PRO A 57 4.04 -22.80 -2.08
C PRO A 57 3.40 -21.42 -2.23
N LEU A 58 3.22 -20.69 -1.11
CA LEU A 58 2.62 -19.36 -1.13
C LEU A 58 3.50 -18.35 -1.87
N SER A 59 4.80 -18.33 -1.59
CA SER A 59 5.74 -17.46 -2.31
C SER A 59 5.76 -17.76 -3.82
N THR A 60 5.78 -19.02 -4.23
CA THR A 60 5.72 -19.39 -5.65
C THR A 60 4.40 -18.97 -6.31
N ALA A 61 3.28 -19.11 -5.60
CA ALA A 61 1.98 -18.68 -6.10
C ALA A 61 1.91 -17.15 -6.28
N ILE A 62 2.43 -16.39 -5.32
CA ILE A 62 2.51 -14.91 -5.42
C ILE A 62 3.36 -14.51 -6.63
N LEU A 63 4.53 -15.12 -6.83
CA LEU A 63 5.38 -14.85 -7.99
C LEU A 63 4.66 -15.14 -9.31
N LYS A 64 3.89 -16.24 -9.39
CA LYS A 64 3.08 -16.57 -10.58
C LYS A 64 1.96 -15.56 -10.83
N LEU A 65 1.32 -15.06 -9.78
CA LEU A 65 0.28 -14.03 -9.89
C LEU A 65 0.85 -12.66 -10.29
N GLN A 66 2.07 -12.35 -9.83
CA GLN A 66 2.80 -11.16 -10.24
C GLN A 66 3.22 -11.26 -11.71
N SER A 67 3.81 -12.38 -12.13
CA SER A 67 4.26 -12.59 -13.52
C SER A 67 3.11 -12.64 -14.52
N SER A 68 1.94 -13.13 -14.11
CA SER A 68 0.72 -13.11 -14.93
C SER A 68 0.00 -11.76 -14.94
N GLY A 69 0.47 -10.77 -14.17
CA GLY A 69 -0.11 -9.43 -14.10
C GLY A 69 -1.46 -9.36 -13.41
N VAL A 70 -1.90 -10.43 -12.73
CA VAL A 70 -3.19 -10.47 -12.02
C VAL A 70 -3.19 -9.50 -10.84
N ILE A 71 -2.07 -9.41 -10.12
CA ILE A 71 -1.91 -8.48 -8.99
C ILE A 71 -2.09 -7.03 -9.46
N GLU A 72 -1.48 -6.67 -10.59
CA GLU A 72 -1.59 -5.32 -11.16
C GLU A 72 -3.02 -5.00 -11.62
N LYS A 73 -3.73 -5.99 -12.17
CA LYS A 73 -5.15 -5.85 -12.51
C LYS A 73 -6.02 -5.61 -11.28
N ILE A 74 -5.72 -6.27 -10.16
CA ILE A 74 -6.45 -6.07 -8.90
C ILE A 74 -6.12 -4.69 -8.31
N ARG A 75 -4.86 -4.25 -8.35
CA ARG A 75 -4.43 -2.93 -7.86
C ARG A 75 -5.16 -1.77 -8.55
N LYS A 76 -5.39 -1.90 -9.86
CA LYS A 76 -6.05 -0.88 -10.69
C LYS A 76 -7.58 -0.90 -10.64
N LYS A 77 -8.17 -1.92 -10.02
CA LYS A 77 -9.61 -2.09 -9.94
C LYS A 77 -10.18 -1.27 -8.78
#